data_AF-A0A3D1SL08-F1
#
_entry.id   AF-A0A3D1SL08-F1
#
_cell.length_a   1.000
_cell.length_b   1.000
_cell.length_c   1.000
_cell.angle_alpha   90.00
_cell.angle_beta   90.00
_cell.angle_gamma   90.00
#
_symmetry.space_group_name_H-M   'P 1'
#
loop_
_entity.id
_entity.type
_entity.pdbx_description
1 polymer ?
#
loop_
_entity_poly.entity_id
_entity_poly.type
_entity_poly.pdbx_seq_one_letter_code
_entity_poly.pdbx_strand_id
1 'polypeptide(L)'
;NILNHWTSRVTGATYPSGWQIEINDSHVQTLLTLTPEVQNQELVVYQSTGNAYWEGAVTIHGQSAGTQVQGEGYVELTGYSR
;
A
#
# COMPACT_ATOMS: atom_id res chain seq x y z
N ASN A 1 7.43 4.39 -6.28
CA ASN A 1 8.25 3.16 -6.32
C ASN A 1 7.70 2.10 -5.38
N ILE A 2 7.75 0.83 -5.78
CA ILE A 2 7.44 -0.30 -4.88
C ILE A 2 8.73 -0.66 -4.12
N LEU A 3 8.63 -0.81 -2.81
CA LEU A 3 9.77 -1.09 -1.93
C LEU A 3 9.85 -2.55 -1.51
N ASN A 4 8.71 -3.25 -1.45
CA ASN A 4 8.66 -4.66 -1.09
C ASN A 4 7.39 -5.32 -1.67
N HIS A 5 7.31 -6.65 -1.56
CA HIS A 5 6.16 -7.44 -1.95
C HIS A 5 5.82 -8.46 -0.86
N TRP A 6 4.54 -8.83 -0.79
CA TRP A 6 4.04 -9.92 0.04
C TRP A 6 3.23 -10.87 -0.83
N THR A 7 3.47 -12.18 -0.67
CA THR A 7 2.75 -13.22 -1.40
C THR A 7 1.77 -13.90 -0.47
N SER A 8 0.49 -13.89 -0.85
CA SER A 8 -0.55 -14.61 -0.13
C SER A 8 -0.32 -16.11 -0.20
N ARG A 9 -0.38 -16.77 0.97
CA ARG A 9 -0.40 -18.23 1.05
C ARG A 9 -1.78 -18.82 0.74
N VAL A 10 -2.83 -18.00 0.69
CA VAL A 10 -4.21 -18.43 0.46
C VAL A 10 -4.53 -18.44 -1.03
N THR A 11 -4.23 -17.34 -1.73
CA THR A 11 -4.57 -17.18 -3.15
C THR A 11 -3.38 -17.33 -4.09
N GLY A 12 -2.14 -17.27 -3.56
CA GLY A 12 -0.92 -17.19 -4.37
C GLY A 12 -0.66 -15.83 -5.01
N ALA A 13 -1.55 -14.84 -4.82
CA ALA A 13 -1.36 -13.49 -5.34
C ALA A 13 -0.14 -12.82 -4.68
N THR A 14 0.62 -12.05 -5.46
CA THR A 14 1.75 -11.27 -4.97
C THR A 14 1.40 -9.79 -5.05
N TYR A 15 1.28 -9.17 -3.88
CA TYR A 15 0.91 -7.77 -3.71
C TYR A 15 2.16 -6.93 -3.41
N PRO A 16 2.29 -5.71 -3.98
CA PRO A 16 3.17 -4.70 -3.43
C PRO A 16 2.88 -4.49 -1.94
N SER A 17 3.91 -4.36 -1.11
CA SER A 17 3.78 -4.33 0.35
C SER A 17 4.78 -3.33 0.95
N GLY A 18 4.65 -2.08 0.54
CA GLY A 18 5.58 -1.00 0.87
C GLY A 18 5.82 -0.12 -0.35
N TRP A 19 5.70 1.19 -0.16
CA TRP A 19 5.74 2.16 -1.26
C TRP A 19 6.53 3.40 -0.88
N GLN A 20 7.16 3.98 -1.89
CA GLN A 20 7.63 5.35 -1.86
C GLN A 20 6.80 6.17 -2.84
N ILE A 21 6.12 7.18 -2.33
CA ILE A 21 5.32 8.12 -3.10
C ILE A 21 6.08 9.42 -3.19
N GLU A 22 6.35 9.84 -4.41
CA GLU A 22 7.01 11.10 -4.71
C GLU A 22 6.06 11.96 -5.53
N ILE A 23 5.77 13.15 -5.04
CA ILE A 23 5.01 14.18 -5.73
C ILE A 23 5.97 15.34 -5.92
N ASN A 24 6.34 15.59 -7.18
CA ASN A 24 7.20 16.68 -7.60
C ASN A 24 6.41 17.56 -8.57
N ASP A 25 5.61 18.48 -8.04
CA ASP A 25 4.97 19.53 -8.82
C ASP A 25 5.38 20.91 -8.30
N SER A 26 5.02 21.97 -9.03
CA SER A 26 5.42 23.35 -8.71
C SER A 26 4.87 23.87 -7.38
N HIS A 27 3.85 23.24 -6.82
CA HIS A 27 3.17 23.63 -5.59
C HIS A 27 3.37 22.62 -4.46
N VAL A 28 3.62 21.34 -4.77
CA VAL A 28 3.82 20.29 -3.78
C VAL A 28 5.11 19.52 -4.08
N GLN A 29 6.02 19.54 -3.11
CA GLN A 29 7.19 18.67 -3.10
C GLN A 29 7.10 17.75 -1.88
N THR A 30 6.86 16.47 -2.16
CA THR A 30 6.54 15.49 -1.13
C THR A 30 7.19 14.16 -1.44
N LEU A 31 7.84 13.57 -0.44
CA LEU A 31 8.42 12.24 -0.49
C LEU A 31 7.96 11.47 0.74
N LEU A 32 7.10 10.47 0.55
CA LEU A 32 6.51 9.66 1.60
C LEU A 32 6.90 8.20 1.43
N THR A 33 7.16 7.53 2.54
CA THR A 33 7.28 6.08 2.64
C THR A 33 6.05 5.55 3.37
N LEU A 34 5.35 4.63 2.72
CA LEU A 34 4.20 3.93 3.26
C LEU A 34 4.64 2.51 3.61
N THR A 35 4.51 2.14 4.88
CA THR A 35 4.85 0.81 5.40
C THR A 35 3.58 0.12 5.89
N PRO A 36 3.25 -1.08 5.40
CA PRO A 36 2.13 -1.85 5.96
C PRO A 36 2.32 -2.14 7.46
N GLU A 37 1.28 -1.90 8.25
CA GLU A 37 1.28 -2.24 9.68
C GLU A 37 1.44 -3.75 9.89
N VAL A 38 0.77 -4.53 9.05
CA VAL A 38 0.97 -5.98 8.91
C VAL A 38 0.94 -6.37 7.43
N GLN A 39 1.62 -7.46 7.07
CA GLN A 39 1.74 -7.88 5.66
C GLN A 39 0.48 -8.58 5.14
N ASN A 40 -0.13 -9.44 5.95
CA ASN A 40 -1.31 -10.21 5.57
C ASN A 40 -2.59 -9.43 5.86
N GLN A 41 -3.00 -8.60 4.90
CA GLN A 41 -4.28 -7.87 4.91
C GLN A 41 -5.07 -8.18 3.61
N GLU A 42 -4.94 -9.40 3.10
CA GLU A 42 -5.74 -9.88 1.98
C GLU A 42 -7.15 -10.23 2.44
N LEU A 43 -8.15 -9.70 1.73
CA LEU A 43 -9.53 -10.11 1.84
C LEU A 43 -9.88 -11.05 0.68
N VAL A 44 -10.30 -12.27 1.01
CA VAL A 44 -10.73 -13.29 0.05
C VAL A 44 -12.25 -13.40 0.08
N VAL A 45 -12.91 -12.79 -0.91
CA VAL A 45 -14.37 -12.58 -0.95
C VAL A 45 -15.01 -13.16 -2.23
N TYR A 46 -14.48 -14.27 -2.72
CA TYR A 46 -15.00 -14.95 -3.91
C TYR A 46 -16.49 -15.33 -3.82
N GLN A 47 -17.03 -15.53 -2.62
CA GLN A 47 -18.44 -15.87 -2.41
C GLN A 47 -19.39 -14.67 -2.44
N SER A 48 -18.88 -13.43 -2.40
CA SER A 48 -19.68 -12.21 -2.43
C SER A 48 -19.36 -11.35 -3.65
N THR A 49 -18.19 -10.71 -3.67
CA THR A 49 -17.76 -9.79 -4.74
C THR A 49 -16.96 -10.49 -5.85
N GLY A 50 -16.66 -11.77 -5.69
CA GLY A 50 -16.04 -12.59 -6.74
C GLY A 50 -14.56 -12.33 -6.95
N ASN A 51 -13.87 -11.70 -6.00
CA ASN A 51 -12.44 -11.38 -6.09
C ASN A 51 -11.70 -11.58 -4.77
N ALA A 52 -10.37 -11.47 -4.83
CA ALA A 52 -9.53 -11.23 -3.65
C ALA A 52 -8.68 -9.98 -3.87
N TYR A 53 -8.60 -9.13 -2.86
CA TYR A 53 -7.88 -7.87 -2.90
C TYR A 53 -7.15 -7.64 -1.58
N TRP A 54 -6.12 -6.80 -1.61
CA TRP A 54 -5.39 -6.42 -0.41
C TRP A 54 -5.87 -5.06 0.04
N GLU A 55 -6.36 -4.96 1.27
CA GLU A 55 -6.90 -3.76 1.87
C GLU A 55 -6.21 -3.60 3.22
N GLY A 56 -5.27 -2.67 3.32
CA GLY A 56 -4.42 -2.65 4.50
C GLY A 56 -3.99 -1.28 5.00
N ALA A 57 -3.97 -1.19 6.33
CA ALA A 57 -3.48 -0.04 7.06
C ALA A 57 -1.96 0.10 6.87
N VAL A 58 -1.52 1.34 6.72
CA VAL A 58 -0.11 1.71 6.54
C VAL A 58 0.28 2.84 7.48
N THR A 59 1.49 2.78 8.03
CA THR A 59 2.15 3.95 8.63
C THR A 59 2.81 4.77 7.52
N ILE A 60 2.78 6.09 7.66
CA ILE A 60 3.35 7.05 6.71
C ILE A 60 4.45 7.84 7.41
N HIS A 61 5.64 7.86 6.82
CA HIS A 61 6.73 8.75 7.22
C HIS A 61 7.33 9.44 6.01
N GLY A 62 7.71 10.71 6.15
CA GLY A 62 8.41 11.39 5.07
C GLY A 62 8.49 12.89 5.23
N GLN A 63 8.55 13.59 4.11
CA GLN A 63 8.62 15.03 4.05
C GLN A 63 7.60 15.60 3.08
N SER A 64 7.03 16.75 3.42
CA SER A 64 6.15 17.54 2.57
C SER A 64 6.55 19.01 2.71
N ALA A 65 6.83 19.69 1.60
CA ALA A 65 7.31 21.08 1.57
C ALA A 65 8.48 21.34 2.55
N GLY A 66 9.45 20.41 2.59
CA GLY A 66 10.62 20.48 3.47
C GLY A 66 10.34 20.21 4.97
N THR A 67 9.11 19.89 5.35
CA THR A 67 8.73 19.60 6.74
C THR A 67 8.53 18.10 6.92
N GLN A 68 9.06 17.54 8.03
CA GLN A 68 8.84 16.15 8.39
C GLN A 68 7.37 15.90 8.71
N VAL A 69 6.81 14.83 8.16
CA VAL A 69 5.41 14.43 8.39
C VAL A 69 5.35 12.96 8.79
N GLN A 70 4.37 12.65 9.63
CA GLN A 70 4.02 11.31 10.06
C GLN A 70 2.50 11.18 9.99
N GLY A 71 2.00 9.98 9.71
CA GLY A 71 0.57 9.74 9.66
C GLY A 71 0.23 8.27 9.47
N GLU A 72 -1.06 8.04 9.30
CA GLU A 72 -1.65 6.72 9.06
C GLU A 72 -2.48 6.81 7.77
N GLY A 73 -2.61 5.69 7.07
CA GLY A 73 -3.37 5.63 5.84
C GLY A 73 -3.84 4.22 5.51
N TYR A 74 -4.39 4.08 4.31
CA TYR A 74 -4.92 2.81 3.81
C TYR A 74 -4.57 2.65 2.33
N VAL A 75 -4.21 1.45 1.93
CA VAL A 75 -3.95 1.10 0.53
C VAL A 75 -4.86 -0.06 0.13
N GLU A 76 -5.55 0.10 -0.99
CA GLU A 76 -6.34 -0.94 -1.63
C GLU A 76 -5.63 -1.39 -2.91
N LEU A 77 -5.47 -2.70 -3.09
CA LEU A 77 -4.90 -3.33 -4.27
C LEU A 77 -5.84 -4.40 -4.81
N THR A 78 -6.35 -4.17 -6.01
CA THR A 78 -7.19 -5.11 -6.76
C THR A 78 -6.45 -5.65 -7.99
N GLY A 79 -6.92 -6.77 -8.55
CA GLY A 79 -6.39 -7.32 -9.80
C GLY A 79 -5.10 -8.16 -9.71
N TYR A 80 -4.68 -8.53 -8.49
CA TYR A 80 -3.48 -9.36 -8.27
C TYR A 80 -3.78 -10.86 -8.09
N SER A 81 -5.04 -11.21 -7.80
CA SER A 81 -5.54 -12.58 -7.77
C SER A 81 -6.21 -12.94 -9.11
N ARG A 82 -6.18 -14.22 -9.48
CA ARG A 82 -6.82 -14.76 -10.70
C ARG A 82 -7.98 -15.67 -10.34
#